data_AF-A0A6J7HRR1-F1
#
_entry.id   AF-A0A6J7HRR1-F1
#
_cell.length_a   1.000
_cell.length_b   1.000
_cell.length_c   1.000
_cell.angle_alpha   90.00
_cell.angle_beta   90.00
_cell.angle_gamma   90.00
#
_symmetry.space_group_name_H-M   'P 1'
#
loop_
_entity.id
_entity.type
_entity.pdbx_description
1 polymer ?
#
loop_
_entity_poly.entity_id
_entity_poly.type
_entity_poly.pdbx_seq_one_letter_code
_entity_poly.pdbx_strand_id
1 'polypeptide(L)'
;MLSGAGRWLLAGDASQALRWFMSAALAILAGAVGYLGLHAVLCARKIPLRNQLPGALATGVGWWALQSLGGFYVTRIVTQSSDTYGVFVLVLGLLSWSYLLGTLYLYSVEFAAVLYDKRWPRSLSGRDLTDQDQAAFEALSHREVRVRGTQMNIEVPRNPE
;
A
#
# COMPACT_ATOMS: atom_id res chain seq x y z
N MET A 1 -0.88 -22.17 -27.08
CA MET A 1 -0.53 -20.88 -27.72
C MET A 1 0.20 -19.94 -26.74
N LEU A 2 1.28 -20.43 -26.13
CA LEU A 2 2.23 -19.62 -25.36
C LEU A 2 3.36 -19.23 -26.31
N SER A 3 3.15 -18.23 -27.17
CA SER A 3 4.12 -17.92 -28.25
C SER A 3 4.58 -16.47 -28.32
N GLY A 4 4.40 -15.69 -27.24
CA GLY A 4 4.85 -14.29 -27.19
C GLY A 4 6.04 -14.07 -26.28
N ALA A 5 5.92 -14.41 -24.99
CA ALA A 5 6.77 -13.83 -23.94
C ALA A 5 8.29 -14.10 -24.07
N GLY A 6 8.71 -15.22 -24.68
CA GLY A 6 10.13 -15.59 -24.79
C GLY A 6 10.84 -15.21 -26.09
N ARG A 7 10.11 -14.80 -27.14
CA ARG A 7 10.69 -14.61 -28.48
C ARG A 7 11.35 -13.24 -28.65
N TRP A 8 11.01 -12.27 -27.80
CA TRP A 8 11.46 -10.87 -27.90
C TRP A 8 12.82 -10.60 -27.24
N LEU A 9 13.22 -11.43 -26.27
CA LEU A 9 14.55 -11.37 -25.64
C LEU A 9 15.68 -11.78 -26.60
N LEU A 10 15.35 -12.54 -27.66
CA LEU A 10 16.30 -13.02 -28.67
C LEU A 10 16.24 -12.25 -29.99
N ALA A 11 15.23 -11.40 -30.22
CA ALA A 11 14.95 -10.78 -31.51
C ALA A 11 15.30 -9.28 -31.62
N GLY A 12 15.77 -8.63 -30.56
CA GLY A 12 16.29 -7.25 -30.65
C GLY A 12 15.26 -6.18 -31.07
N ASP A 13 13.97 -6.38 -30.79
CA ASP A 13 12.94 -5.38 -31.11
C ASP A 13 12.85 -4.30 -30.02
N ALA A 14 13.77 -3.33 -30.10
CA ALA A 14 13.87 -2.21 -29.17
C ALA A 14 12.56 -1.40 -29.02
N SER A 15 11.72 -1.39 -30.06
CA SER A 15 10.45 -0.66 -30.07
C SER A 15 9.43 -1.26 -29.10
N GLN A 16 9.40 -2.59 -28.99
CA GLN A 16 8.46 -3.28 -28.11
C GLN A 16 8.88 -3.21 -26.65
N ALA A 17 10.18 -3.36 -26.38
CA ALA A 17 10.74 -3.14 -25.05
C ALA A 17 10.42 -1.73 -24.56
N LEU A 18 10.67 -0.71 -25.40
CA LEU A 18 10.35 0.68 -25.09
C LEU A 18 8.86 0.87 -24.76
N ARG A 19 7.96 0.31 -25.57
CA ARG A 19 6.51 0.39 -25.31
C ARG A 19 6.11 -0.23 -23.98
N TRP A 20 6.71 -1.36 -23.61
CA TRP A 20 6.45 -2.02 -22.32
C TRP A 20 6.95 -1.18 -21.14
N PHE A 21 8.16 -0.61 -21.23
CA PHE A 21 8.68 0.27 -20.19
C PHE A 21 7.82 1.53 -20.05
N MET A 22 7.39 2.12 -21.16
CA MET A 22 6.53 3.31 -21.15
C MET A 22 5.17 3.01 -20.53
N SER A 23 4.56 1.86 -20.83
CA SER A 23 3.28 1.49 -20.23
C SER A 23 3.40 1.22 -18.73
N ALA A 24 4.49 0.57 -18.30
CA ALA A 24 4.78 0.36 -16.89
C ALA A 24 5.00 1.69 -16.15
N ALA A 25 5.83 2.57 -16.71
CA ALA A 25 6.09 3.90 -16.15
C ALA A 25 4.80 4.72 -16.04
N LEU A 26 3.97 4.72 -17.08
CA LEU A 26 2.68 5.42 -17.07
C LEU A 26 1.74 4.87 -16.00
N ALA A 27 1.66 3.55 -15.84
CA ALA A 27 0.84 2.93 -14.80
C ALA A 27 1.32 3.33 -13.40
N ILE A 28 2.62 3.28 -13.15
CA ILE A 28 3.21 3.68 -11.86
C ILE A 28 2.92 5.16 -11.58
N LEU A 29 3.10 6.03 -12.57
CA LEU A 29 2.80 7.46 -12.45
C LEU A 29 1.32 7.70 -12.15
N ALA A 30 0.41 7.01 -12.83
CA ALA A 30 -1.03 7.11 -12.59
C ALA A 30 -1.39 6.70 -11.15
N GLY A 31 -0.82 5.59 -10.65
CA GLY A 31 -1.00 5.14 -9.27
C GLY A 31 -0.46 6.14 -8.25
N ALA A 32 0.72 6.73 -8.51
CA ALA A 32 1.33 7.74 -7.64
C ALA A 32 0.49 9.04 -7.59
N VAL A 33 -0.01 9.50 -8.73
CA VAL A 33 -0.92 10.67 -8.79
C VAL A 33 -2.23 10.37 -8.07
N GLY A 34 -2.79 9.18 -8.27
CA GLY A 34 -3.98 8.71 -7.56
C GLY A 34 -3.80 8.73 -6.04
N TYR A 35 -2.65 8.23 -5.56
CA TYR A 35 -2.28 8.29 -4.14
C TYR A 35 -2.28 9.72 -3.60
N LEU A 36 -1.65 10.67 -4.31
CA LEU A 36 -1.59 12.07 -3.86
C LEU A 36 -2.98 12.71 -3.81
N GLY A 37 -3.83 12.43 -4.80
CA GLY A 37 -5.22 12.89 -4.82
C GLY A 37 -6.04 12.32 -3.67
N LEU A 38 -5.97 11.00 -3.45
CA LEU A 38 -6.66 10.35 -2.34
C LEU A 38 -6.16 10.86 -0.99
N HIS A 39 -4.84 10.98 -0.79
CA HIS A 39 -4.27 11.48 0.46
C HIS A 39 -4.72 12.93 0.72
N ALA A 40 -4.81 13.77 -0.31
CA ALA A 40 -5.29 15.14 -0.16
C ALA A 40 -6.76 15.22 0.28
N VAL A 41 -7.60 14.27 -0.13
CA VAL A 41 -9.04 14.22 0.20
C VAL A 41 -9.30 13.49 1.53
N LEU A 42 -8.64 12.37 1.76
CA LEU A 42 -8.91 11.44 2.87
C LEU A 42 -8.12 11.76 4.14
N CYS A 43 -6.92 12.35 4.02
CA CYS A 43 -6.03 12.57 5.17
C CYS A 43 -6.07 14.03 5.64
N ALA A 44 -6.55 14.25 6.86
CA ALA A 44 -6.60 15.60 7.48
C ALA A 44 -5.19 16.18 7.75
N ARG A 45 -4.18 15.32 7.99
CA ARG A 45 -2.81 15.75 8.23
C ARG A 45 -2.11 16.04 6.91
N LYS A 46 -1.78 17.30 6.67
CA LYS A 46 -1.02 17.72 5.48
C LYS A 46 0.47 17.42 5.68
N ILE A 47 1.01 16.50 4.88
CA ILE A 47 2.42 16.12 4.87
C ILE A 47 3.07 16.75 3.63
N PRO A 48 4.31 17.25 3.69
CA PRO A 48 5.01 17.75 2.50
C PRO A 48 5.15 16.65 1.43
N LEU A 49 4.98 17.02 0.15
CA LEU A 49 5.06 16.12 -1.01
C LEU A 49 6.32 15.24 -1.03
N ARG A 50 7.46 15.80 -0.60
CA ARG A 50 8.75 15.09 -0.54
C ARG A 50 8.70 13.87 0.39
N ASN A 51 7.94 13.95 1.47
CA ASN A 51 7.84 12.87 2.45
C ASN A 51 6.71 11.89 2.09
N GLN A 52 5.89 12.23 1.09
CA GLN A 52 4.86 11.34 0.52
C GLN A 52 5.40 10.47 -0.63
N LEU A 53 6.57 10.81 -1.19
CA LEU A 53 7.24 10.03 -2.24
C LEU A 53 7.34 8.52 -1.97
N PRO A 54 7.72 8.04 -0.77
CA PRO A 54 7.77 6.60 -0.51
C PRO A 54 6.39 5.94 -0.62
N GLY A 55 5.33 6.56 -0.11
CA GLY A 55 3.95 6.04 -0.24
C GLY A 55 3.42 6.11 -1.68
N ALA A 56 3.75 7.18 -2.40
CA ALA A 56 3.38 7.33 -3.81
C ALA A 56 4.06 6.28 -4.70
N LEU A 57 5.34 6.00 -4.45
CA LEU A 57 6.08 4.94 -5.16
C LEU A 57 5.54 3.55 -4.81
N ALA A 58 5.29 3.28 -3.53
CA ALA A 58 4.69 2.02 -3.08
C ALA A 58 3.33 1.77 -3.77
N THR A 59 2.47 2.79 -3.81
CA THR A 59 1.18 2.72 -4.50
C THR A 59 1.35 2.53 -6.00
N GLY A 60 2.25 3.30 -6.65
CA GLY A 60 2.49 3.20 -8.08
C GLY A 60 2.98 1.83 -8.52
N VAL A 61 3.96 1.27 -7.81
CA VAL A 61 4.47 -0.09 -8.07
C VAL A 61 3.39 -1.13 -7.80
N GLY A 62 2.67 -1.02 -6.68
CA GLY A 62 1.57 -1.93 -6.36
C GLY A 62 0.45 -1.87 -7.39
N TRP A 63 0.09 -0.69 -7.89
CA TRP A 63 -0.92 -0.51 -8.94
C TRP A 63 -0.51 -1.18 -10.25
N TRP A 64 0.73 -0.98 -10.71
CA TRP A 64 1.24 -1.64 -11.90
C TRP A 64 1.26 -3.17 -11.76
N ALA A 65 1.72 -3.67 -10.61
CA ALA A 65 1.71 -5.10 -10.32
C ALA A 65 0.28 -5.66 -10.32
N LEU A 66 -0.65 -4.96 -9.68
CA LEU A 66 -2.05 -5.34 -9.61
C LEU A 66 -2.68 -5.38 -11.00
N GLN A 67 -2.50 -4.34 -11.83
CA GLN A 67 -2.94 -4.29 -13.23
C GLN A 67 -2.42 -5.47 -14.05
N SER A 68 -1.15 -5.82 -13.87
CA SER A 68 -0.53 -6.96 -14.55
C SER A 68 -1.16 -8.30 -14.13
N LEU A 69 -1.40 -8.47 -12.82
CA LEU A 69 -2.08 -9.64 -12.27
C LEU A 69 -3.55 -9.72 -12.71
N GLY A 70 -4.25 -8.60 -12.76
CA GLY A 70 -5.63 -8.50 -13.24
C GLY A 70 -5.76 -8.93 -14.69
N GLY A 71 -4.87 -8.44 -15.56
CA GLY A 71 -4.84 -8.86 -16.97
C GLY A 71 -4.60 -10.37 -17.11
N PHE A 72 -3.69 -10.92 -16.30
CA PHE A 72 -3.44 -12.36 -16.26
C PHE A 72 -4.68 -13.15 -15.81
N TYR A 73 -5.34 -12.71 -14.73
CA TYR A 73 -6.52 -13.35 -14.16
C TYR A 73 -7.68 -13.38 -15.18
N VAL A 74 -8.02 -12.23 -15.78
CA VAL A 74 -9.11 -12.12 -16.74
C VAL A 74 -8.87 -13.03 -17.95
N THR A 75 -7.64 -13.03 -18.48
CA THR A 75 -7.30 -13.81 -19.68
C THR A 75 -7.37 -15.32 -19.44
N ARG A 76 -7.19 -15.79 -18.19
CA ARG A 76 -7.11 -17.22 -17.85
C ARG A 76 -8.39 -17.78 -17.27
N ILE A 77 -9.07 -17.04 -16.41
CA ILE A 77 -10.16 -17.57 -15.59
C ILE A 77 -11.52 -17.19 -16.19
N VAL A 78 -11.70 -15.94 -16.61
CA VAL A 78 -13.00 -15.46 -17.11
C VAL A 78 -13.34 -16.05 -18.47
N THR A 79 -12.35 -16.20 -19.35
CA THR A 79 -12.49 -16.72 -20.72
C THR A 79 -12.81 -18.21 -20.80
N GLN A 80 -12.60 -18.97 -19.71
CA GLN A 80 -12.88 -20.41 -19.65
C GLN A 80 -14.23 -20.74 -18.99
N SER A 81 -14.95 -19.76 -18.47
CA SER A 81 -16.22 -19.95 -17.75
C SER A 81 -17.41 -20.07 -18.71
N SER A 82 -18.27 -21.08 -18.50
CA SER A 82 -19.56 -21.22 -19.19
C SER A 82 -20.56 -20.13 -18.78
N ASP A 83 -21.46 -19.76 -19.70
CA ASP A 83 -22.41 -18.61 -19.61
C ASP A 83 -23.21 -18.53 -18.28
N THR A 84 -23.49 -19.66 -17.64
CA THR A 84 -24.29 -19.72 -16.40
C THR A 84 -23.57 -19.19 -15.16
N TYR A 85 -22.22 -19.16 -15.13
CA TYR A 85 -21.45 -18.78 -13.94
C TYR A 85 -20.69 -17.43 -14.08
N GLY A 86 -20.77 -16.80 -15.25
CA GLY A 86 -19.98 -15.60 -15.58
C GLY A 86 -20.28 -14.39 -14.69
N VAL A 87 -21.55 -14.13 -14.39
CA VAL A 87 -21.95 -12.96 -13.57
C VAL A 87 -21.42 -13.07 -12.14
N PHE A 88 -21.46 -14.26 -11.54
CA PHE A 88 -20.97 -14.47 -10.18
C PHE A 88 -19.45 -14.27 -10.09
N VAL A 89 -18.69 -14.80 -11.05
CA VAL A 89 -17.24 -14.60 -11.14
C VAL A 89 -16.90 -13.12 -11.33
N LEU A 90 -17.68 -12.40 -12.14
CA LEU A 90 -17.48 -10.96 -12.34
C LEU A 90 -17.65 -10.17 -11.03
N VAL A 91 -18.73 -10.40 -10.29
CA VAL A 91 -18.98 -9.71 -9.01
C VAL A 91 -17.89 -10.02 -8.01
N LEU A 92 -17.54 -11.30 -7.82
CA LEU A 92 -16.45 -11.69 -6.93
C LEU A 92 -15.10 -11.10 -7.35
N GLY A 93 -14.85 -11.03 -8.66
CA GLY A 93 -13.67 -10.38 -9.22
C GLY A 93 -13.61 -8.89 -8.88
N LEU A 94 -14.71 -8.17 -9.06
CA LEU A 94 -14.79 -6.74 -8.73
C LEU A 94 -14.65 -6.48 -7.23
N LEU A 95 -15.27 -7.29 -6.37
CA LEU A 95 -15.12 -7.19 -4.93
C LEU A 95 -13.68 -7.45 -4.49
N SER A 96 -13.06 -8.51 -5.01
CA SER A 96 -11.66 -8.84 -4.71
C SER A 96 -10.72 -7.75 -5.20
N TRP A 97 -10.96 -7.21 -6.39
CA TRP A 97 -10.17 -6.11 -6.95
C TRP A 97 -10.27 -4.84 -6.10
N SER A 98 -11.49 -4.47 -5.71
CA SER A 98 -11.75 -3.30 -4.88
C SER A 98 -11.10 -3.46 -3.49
N TYR A 99 -11.17 -4.66 -2.91
CA TYR A 99 -10.51 -4.98 -1.65
C TYR A 99 -8.99 -4.79 -1.76
N LEU A 100 -8.35 -5.37 -2.79
CA LEU A 100 -6.91 -5.25 -3.01
C LEU A 100 -6.47 -3.79 -3.22
N LEU A 101 -7.25 -3.01 -3.96
CA LEU A 101 -6.99 -1.57 -4.12
C LEU A 101 -7.05 -0.81 -2.80
N GLY A 102 -8.07 -1.06 -1.98
CA GLY A 102 -8.21 -0.44 -0.67
C GLY A 102 -7.07 -0.80 0.27
N THR A 103 -6.72 -2.09 0.34
CA THR A 103 -5.61 -2.59 1.16
C THR A 103 -4.26 -2.02 0.70
N LEU A 104 -4.01 -1.99 -0.61
CA LEU A 104 -2.80 -1.39 -1.17
C LEU A 104 -2.66 0.09 -0.77
N TYR A 105 -3.73 0.85 -0.90
CA TYR A 105 -3.74 2.27 -0.54
C TYR A 105 -3.49 2.47 0.96
N LEU A 106 -4.21 1.71 1.81
CA LEU A 106 -4.07 1.78 3.27
C LEU A 106 -2.62 1.52 3.70
N TYR A 107 -2.03 0.41 3.25
CA TYR A 107 -0.64 0.08 3.59
C TYR A 107 0.35 1.12 3.06
N SER A 108 0.10 1.72 1.90
CA SER A 108 0.98 2.76 1.35
C SER A 108 0.96 4.04 2.18
N VAL A 109 -0.23 4.45 2.67
CA VAL A 109 -0.37 5.59 3.59
C VAL A 109 0.29 5.29 4.94
N GLU A 110 0.06 4.10 5.49
CA GLU A 110 0.69 3.67 6.74
C GLU A 110 2.21 3.65 6.61
N PHE A 111 2.73 3.12 5.51
CA PHE A 111 4.15 3.10 5.22
C PHE A 111 4.74 4.52 5.19
N ALA A 112 4.09 5.44 4.47
CA ALA A 112 4.51 6.84 4.45
C ALA A 112 4.46 7.48 5.85
N ALA A 113 3.42 7.21 6.63
CA ALA A 113 3.27 7.72 7.99
C ALA A 113 4.33 7.17 8.95
N VAL A 114 4.67 5.87 8.85
CA VAL A 114 5.71 5.23 9.67
C VAL A 114 7.08 5.82 9.36
N LEU A 115 7.40 6.05 8.08
CA LEU A 115 8.65 6.70 7.68
C LEU A 115 8.69 8.17 8.12
N TYR A 116 7.57 8.89 8.01
CA TYR A 116 7.47 10.30 8.38
C TYR A 116 7.63 10.53 9.89
N ASP A 117 6.86 9.79 10.70
CA ASP A 117 6.88 9.90 12.16
C ASP A 117 7.99 9.04 12.78
N LYS A 118 8.81 8.35 11.99
CA LYS A 118 9.89 7.43 12.41
C LYS A 118 9.47 6.47 13.53
N ARG A 119 8.27 5.88 13.41
CA ARG A 119 7.69 4.98 14.44
C ARG A 119 8.34 3.59 14.50
N TRP A 120 9.51 3.46 13.87
CA TRP A 120 10.34 2.27 13.84
C TRP A 120 11.67 2.62 14.54
N PRO A 121 12.34 1.67 15.21
CA PRO A 121 11.99 0.27 15.42
C PRO A 121 10.97 0.09 16.56
N ARG A 122 10.17 -0.97 16.49
CA ARG A 122 9.27 -1.38 17.58
C ARG A 122 9.80 -2.62 18.29
N SER A 123 9.52 -2.70 19.58
CA SER A 123 9.75 -3.88 20.39
C SER A 123 8.92 -5.06 19.87
N LEU A 124 9.59 -6.17 19.58
CA LEU A 124 8.91 -7.43 19.22
C LEU A 124 8.53 -8.25 20.46
N SER A 125 9.20 -8.02 21.59
CA SER A 125 8.99 -8.75 22.84
C SER A 125 7.95 -8.10 23.74
N GLY A 126 7.68 -6.80 23.55
CA GLY A 126 6.81 -5.99 24.40
C GLY A 126 7.36 -5.75 25.82
N ARG A 127 8.53 -6.31 26.15
CA ARG A 127 9.19 -6.17 27.46
C ARG A 127 10.29 -5.12 27.45
N ASP A 128 10.98 -5.01 26.32
CA ASP A 128 12.04 -4.03 26.11
C ASP A 128 11.54 -2.99 25.11
N LEU A 129 10.82 -1.98 25.63
CA LEU A 129 10.19 -0.95 24.82
C LEU A 129 11.26 -0.01 24.25
N THR A 130 11.27 0.15 22.93
CA THR A 130 12.17 1.10 22.28
C THR A 130 11.75 2.55 22.59
N ASP A 131 12.66 3.50 22.39
CA ASP A 131 12.35 4.94 22.55
C ASP A 131 11.11 5.36 21.73
N GLN A 132 10.90 4.75 20.57
CA GLN A 132 9.75 5.02 19.70
C GLN A 132 8.44 4.45 20.24
N ASP A 133 8.49 3.30 20.92
CA ASP A 133 7.32 2.75 21.61
C ASP A 133 6.93 3.63 22.80
N GLN A 134 7.92 4.10 23.57
CA GLN A 134 7.70 5.02 24.70
C GLN A 134 7.06 6.34 24.23
N ALA A 135 7.61 6.96 23.18
CA ALA A 135 7.05 8.17 22.59
C ALA A 135 5.61 7.97 22.06
N ALA A 136 5.29 6.77 21.55
CA ALA A 136 3.94 6.44 21.13
C ALA A 136 2.97 6.31 22.33
N PHE A 137 3.39 5.69 23.43
CA PHE A 137 2.59 5.60 24.65
C PHE A 137 2.33 6.96 25.29
N GLU A 138 3.35 7.83 25.35
CA GLU A 138 3.22 9.21 25.81
C GLU A 138 2.22 9.99 24.95
N ALA A 139 2.31 9.86 23.62
CA ALA A 139 1.35 10.52 22.72
C ALA A 139 -0.09 10.01 22.89
N LEU A 140 -0.29 8.74 23.27
CA LEU A 140 -1.61 8.16 23.54
C LEU A 140 -2.15 8.63 24.90
N SER A 141 -1.32 8.66 25.94
CA SER A 141 -1.75 9.09 27.28
C SER A 141 -2.25 10.54 27.28
N HIS A 142 -1.57 11.44 26.58
CA HIS A 142 -2.02 12.82 26.40
C HIS A 142 -3.38 12.94 25.70
N ARG A 143 -3.81 11.94 24.91
CA ARG A 143 -5.15 11.91 24.29
C ARG A 143 -6.21 11.35 25.24
N GLU A 144 -5.84 10.38 26.07
CA GLU A 144 -6.75 9.67 26.97
C GLU A 144 -7.06 10.45 28.26
N VAL A 145 -6.17 11.36 28.68
CA VAL A 145 -6.34 12.26 29.85
C VAL A 145 -7.42 13.35 29.65
N ARG A 146 -8.31 13.22 28.65
CA ARG A 146 -9.45 14.13 28.47
C ARG A 146 -10.64 13.91 29.42
N VAL A 147 -10.58 12.94 30.33
CA VAL A 147 -11.53 12.88 31.46
C VAL A 147 -11.05 13.83 32.55
N ARG A 148 -11.68 15.01 32.61
CA ARG A 148 -11.39 16.09 33.58
C ARG A 148 -11.34 15.53 35.00
N GLY A 149 -10.15 15.53 35.62
CA GLY A 149 -9.97 15.27 37.06
C GLY A 149 -9.15 14.03 37.47
N THR A 150 -8.70 13.19 36.53
CA THR A 150 -7.86 12.02 36.87
C THR A 150 -6.39 12.27 36.49
N GLN A 151 -5.53 12.45 37.49
CA GLN A 151 -4.08 12.39 37.29
C GLN A 151 -3.64 10.92 37.34
N MET A 152 -3.37 10.32 36.18
CA MET A 152 -2.69 9.03 36.11
C MET A 152 -1.18 9.27 36.07
N ASN A 153 -0.47 8.87 37.13
CA ASN A 153 0.98 8.73 37.09
C ASN A 153 1.29 7.43 36.34
N ILE A 154 1.75 7.55 35.10
CA ILE A 154 2.05 6.39 34.25
C ILE A 154 3.55 6.11 34.38
N GLU A 155 3.88 5.14 35.23
CA GLU A 155 5.24 4.60 35.31
C GLU A 155 5.47 3.74 34.06
N VAL A 156 6.14 4.30 33.05
CA VAL A 156 6.60 3.52 31.90
C VAL A 156 7.74 2.61 32.40
N PRO A 157 7.62 1.27 32.31
CA PRO A 157 8.66 0.37 32.79
C PRO A 157 9.98 0.64 32.07
N ARG A 158 11.00 1.10 32.80
CA ARG A 158 12.32 1.43 32.23
C ARG A 158 13.31 0.27 32.27
N ASN A 159 12.96 -0.85 32.90
CA ASN A 159 13.85 -2.00 33.06
C ASN A 159 13.03 -3.30 33.24
N PRO A 160 13.35 -4.39 32.53
CA PRO A 160 12.79 -5.70 32.81
C PRO A 160 13.60 -6.35 33.93
N GLU A 161 13.01 -6.48 35.12
CA GLU A 161 13.49 -7.42 36.14
C GLU A 161 12.81 -8.78 35.94
#